data_AF-M8BC14-F1
#
_entry.id   AF-M8BC14-F1
#
_cell.length_a   1.000
_cell.length_b   1.000
_cell.length_c   1.000
_cell.angle_alpha   90.00
_cell.angle_beta   90.00
_cell.angle_gamma   90.00
#
_symmetry.space_group_name_H-M   'P 1'
#
loop_
_entity.id
_entity.type
_entity.pdbx_description
1 polymer ?
#
loop_
_entity_poly.entity_id
_entity_poly.type
_entity_poly.pdbx_seq_one_letter_code
_entity_poly.pdbx_strand_id
1 'polypeptide(L)'
;MVRKEHGLNPINHLKQSWATLFDGFMIEGNWLSTNKVPTPEDYLRNGVITSGAPLLFMHLLFMLGHDLTEDNNDHILRVISCPAKIMRLWDDMGSAKDELQEGLDGSYKDLYHRGNSHADAEKHMLDMIAGEWEDLNRECFSRTNSTLPPSFIGASLNFARMVSVMYGYDDEQRLPVLEDYSRMLLF
;
A
#
# COMPACT_ATOMS: atom_id res chain seq x y z
N MET A 1 14.60 17.08 12.21
CA MET A 1 15.15 17.11 10.85
C MET A 1 14.32 18.06 9.99
N VAL A 2 13.11 17.69 9.57
CA VAL A 2 12.21 18.50 8.71
C VAL A 2 12.08 19.97 9.13
N ARG A 3 11.69 20.27 10.39
CA ARG A 3 11.57 21.66 10.86
C ARG A 3 12.86 22.48 10.78
N LYS A 4 14.01 21.83 11.01
CA LYS A 4 15.32 22.49 10.98
C LYS A 4 15.77 22.76 9.55
N GLU A 5 15.48 21.84 8.63
CA GLU A 5 15.97 21.89 7.24
C GLU A 5 15.04 22.62 6.29
N HIS A 6 13.73 22.49 6.48
CA HIS A 6 12.70 23.01 5.58
C HIS A 6 11.78 24.04 6.23
N GLY A 7 11.90 24.30 7.53
CA GLY A 7 11.01 25.22 8.25
C GLY A 7 9.58 24.71 8.48
N LEU A 8 9.23 23.52 7.97
CA LEU A 8 7.91 22.90 8.09
C LEU A 8 7.76 22.13 9.40
N ASN A 9 6.58 22.21 10.04
CA ASN A 9 6.25 21.42 11.23
C ASN A 9 5.22 20.34 10.90
N PRO A 10 5.65 19.10 10.59
CA PRO A 10 4.74 18.05 10.11
C PRO A 10 3.95 17.37 11.23
N ILE A 11 4.14 17.77 12.50
CA ILE A 11 3.70 16.96 13.65
C ILE A 11 2.19 16.69 13.68
N ASN A 12 1.36 17.66 13.29
CA ASN A 12 -0.09 17.49 13.29
C ASN A 12 -0.54 16.57 12.15
N HIS A 13 0.01 16.76 10.95
CA HIS A 13 -0.24 15.89 9.81
C HIS A 13 0.18 14.44 10.09
N LEU A 14 1.37 14.24 10.65
CA LEU A 14 1.85 12.89 10.98
C LEU A 14 1.00 12.25 12.07
N LYS A 15 0.60 12.99 13.12
CA LYS A 15 -0.34 12.46 14.13
C LYS A 15 -1.65 12.02 13.50
N GLN A 16 -2.18 12.80 12.56
CA GLN A 16 -3.39 12.44 11.82
C GLN A 16 -3.17 11.16 10.99
N SER A 17 -2.07 11.08 10.23
CA SER A 17 -1.75 9.87 9.43
C SER A 17 -1.60 8.62 10.30
N TRP A 18 -0.96 8.74 11.47
CA TRP A 18 -0.86 7.64 12.43
C TRP A 18 -2.23 7.25 13.01
N ALA A 19 -3.06 8.23 13.36
CA ALA A 19 -4.42 7.96 13.84
C ALA A 19 -5.24 7.21 12.77
N THR A 20 -5.19 7.65 11.51
CA THR A 20 -5.85 6.95 10.39
C THR A 20 -5.39 5.50 10.24
N LEU A 21 -4.09 5.23 10.40
CA LEU A 21 -3.56 3.86 10.37
C LEU A 21 -4.12 3.02 11.53
N PHE A 22 -4.12 3.57 12.74
CA PHE A 22 -4.65 2.88 13.92
C PHE A 22 -6.16 2.64 13.83
N ASP A 23 -6.93 3.61 13.31
CA ASP A 23 -8.36 3.44 13.07
C ASP A 23 -8.62 2.31 12.07
N GLY A 24 -7.77 2.18 11.03
CA GLY A 24 -7.79 1.05 10.10
C GLY A 24 -7.56 -0.30 10.78
N PHE A 25 -6.54 -0.40 11.64
CA PHE A 25 -6.30 -1.63 12.41
C PHE A 25 -7.43 -1.93 13.41
N MET A 26 -8.07 -0.91 13.98
CA MET A 26 -9.23 -1.08 14.84
C MET A 26 -10.44 -1.63 14.07
N ILE A 27 -10.60 -1.26 12.79
CA ILE A 27 -11.64 -1.84 11.91
C ILE A 27 -11.38 -3.32 11.69
N GLU A 28 -10.15 -3.72 11.37
CA GLU A 28 -9.76 -5.13 11.23
C GLU A 28 -9.94 -5.92 12.53
N GLY A 29 -9.50 -5.36 13.66
CA GLY A 29 -9.72 -5.96 14.98
C GLY A 29 -11.21 -6.12 15.33
N ASN A 30 -12.06 -5.20 14.89
CA ASN A 30 -13.51 -5.32 15.05
C ASN A 30 -14.09 -6.44 14.18
N TRP A 31 -13.67 -6.55 12.92
CA TRP A 31 -14.08 -7.66 12.05
C TRP A 31 -13.72 -9.01 12.67
N LEU A 32 -12.49 -9.14 13.15
CA LEU A 32 -11.99 -10.36 13.80
C LEU A 32 -12.76 -10.68 15.10
N SER A 33 -12.88 -9.72 16.01
CA SER A 33 -13.50 -9.94 17.33
C SER A 33 -15.02 -10.17 17.28
N THR A 34 -15.71 -9.64 16.27
CA THR A 34 -17.18 -9.77 16.13
C THR A 34 -17.60 -10.88 15.16
N ASN A 35 -16.64 -11.62 14.60
CA ASN A 35 -16.88 -12.57 13.52
C ASN A 35 -17.57 -11.96 12.28
N LYS A 36 -17.36 -10.67 12.02
CA LYS A 36 -17.96 -9.97 10.88
C LYS A 36 -17.07 -10.11 9.66
N VAL A 37 -17.59 -10.78 8.62
CA VAL A 37 -16.93 -10.87 7.31
C VAL A 37 -17.16 -9.55 6.55
N PRO A 38 -16.10 -8.79 6.18
CA PRO A 38 -16.25 -7.62 5.30
C PRO A 38 -16.53 -8.03 3.85
N THR A 39 -17.06 -7.11 3.03
CA THR A 39 -17.04 -7.32 1.58
C THR A 39 -15.60 -7.18 1.06
N PRO A 40 -15.23 -7.79 -0.08
CA PRO A 40 -13.91 -7.62 -0.67
C PRO A 40 -13.53 -6.13 -0.88
N GLU A 41 -14.49 -5.30 -1.28
CA GLU A 41 -14.27 -3.87 -1.50
C GLU A 41 -14.01 -3.10 -0.20
N ASP A 42 -14.77 -3.40 0.85
CA ASP A 42 -14.58 -2.77 2.17
C ASP A 42 -13.26 -3.21 2.80
N TYR A 43 -12.93 -4.51 2.69
CA TYR A 43 -11.64 -5.05 3.11
C TYR A 43 -10.51 -4.34 2.39
N LEU A 44 -10.54 -4.28 1.06
CA LEU A 44 -9.46 -3.69 0.29
C LEU A 44 -9.32 -2.20 0.56
N ARG A 45 -10.44 -1.47 0.71
CA ARG A 45 -10.41 -0.04 1.07
C ARG A 45 -9.68 0.19 2.40
N ASN A 46 -9.93 -0.65 3.41
CA ASN A 46 -9.21 -0.59 4.68
C ASN A 46 -7.75 -1.07 4.53
N GLY A 47 -7.54 -2.16 3.78
CA GLY A 47 -6.25 -2.77 3.48
C GLY A 47 -5.24 -1.82 2.84
N VAL A 48 -5.70 -0.89 1.99
CA VAL A 48 -4.85 0.18 1.46
C VAL A 48 -4.29 1.05 2.58
N ILE A 49 -5.09 1.36 3.60
CA ILE A 49 -4.65 2.15 4.76
C ILE A 49 -3.72 1.32 5.65
N THR A 50 -4.13 0.11 6.02
CA THR A 50 -3.42 -0.77 6.96
C THR A 50 -2.14 -1.39 6.38
N SER A 51 -1.95 -1.32 5.06
CA SER A 51 -0.64 -1.58 4.43
C SER A 51 0.49 -0.67 4.96
N GLY A 52 0.15 0.48 5.57
CA GLY A 52 1.12 1.45 6.05
C GLY A 52 1.79 2.29 4.96
N ALA A 53 1.61 1.95 3.68
CA ALA A 53 2.19 2.70 2.56
C ALA A 53 1.74 4.18 2.53
N PRO A 54 0.46 4.55 2.77
CA PRO A 54 0.07 5.95 2.83
C PRO A 54 0.81 6.75 3.91
N LEU A 55 1.02 6.14 5.09
CA LEU A 55 1.80 6.74 6.18
C LEU A 55 3.26 6.95 5.76
N LEU A 56 3.88 5.94 5.14
CA LEU A 56 5.24 6.04 4.61
C LEU A 56 5.38 7.21 3.62
N PHE A 57 4.43 7.34 2.69
CA PHE A 57 4.44 8.44 1.72
C PHE A 57 4.27 9.81 2.38
N MET A 58 3.41 9.94 3.40
CA MET A 58 3.31 11.19 4.16
C MET A 58 4.62 11.56 4.84
N HIS A 59 5.29 10.59 5.47
CA HIS A 59 6.62 10.80 6.03
C HIS A 59 7.63 11.25 4.96
N LEU A 60 7.64 10.58 3.81
CA LEU A 60 8.56 10.89 2.71
C LEU A 60 8.34 12.31 2.16
N LEU A 61 7.10 12.72 1.96
CA LEU A 61 6.79 14.05 1.43
C LEU A 61 7.35 15.17 2.33
N PHE A 62 7.15 15.05 3.64
CA PHE A 62 7.71 16.00 4.60
C PHE A 62 9.23 15.94 4.69
N MET A 63 9.84 14.75 4.56
CA MET A 63 11.30 14.60 4.48
C MET A 63 11.88 15.27 3.23
N LEU A 64 11.11 15.39 2.15
CA LEU A 64 11.50 16.13 0.95
C LEU A 64 11.23 17.64 1.06
N GLY A 65 10.70 18.12 2.20
CA GLY A 65 10.41 19.54 2.42
C GLY A 65 9.12 20.03 1.77
N HIS A 66 8.20 19.12 1.48
CA HIS A 66 6.91 19.44 0.89
C HIS A 66 5.76 19.14 1.86
N ASP A 67 4.67 19.86 1.69
CA ASP A 67 3.42 19.67 2.41
C ASP A 67 2.31 19.41 1.39
N LEU A 68 1.32 18.60 1.75
CA LEU A 68 0.06 18.55 1.01
C LEU A 68 -0.76 19.75 1.49
N THR A 69 -0.52 20.92 0.90
CA THR A 69 -1.35 22.09 1.18
C THR A 69 -2.80 21.76 0.83
N GLU A 70 -3.64 21.66 1.86
CA GLU A 70 -5.10 21.69 1.89
C GLU A 70 -5.75 21.88 0.50
N ASP A 71 -5.78 20.81 -0.30
CA ASP A 71 -6.75 20.72 -1.38
C ASP A 71 -7.83 19.78 -0.87
N ASN A 72 -9.04 20.32 -0.76
CA ASN A 72 -10.23 19.83 -0.05
C ASN A 72 -10.79 18.48 -0.56
N ASN A 73 -9.97 17.58 -1.08
CA ASN A 73 -10.38 16.22 -1.36
C ASN A 73 -9.98 15.34 -0.19
N ASP A 74 -10.99 14.83 0.51
CA ASP A 74 -10.93 13.75 1.51
C ASP A 74 -10.40 12.41 0.91
N HIS A 75 -9.69 12.46 -0.21
CA HIS A 75 -9.26 11.32 -1.00
C HIS A 75 -7.74 11.29 -1.10
N ILE A 76 -7.17 10.16 -0.71
CA ILE A 76 -5.75 9.87 -0.87
C ILE A 76 -5.40 10.03 -2.35
N LEU A 77 -4.36 10.81 -2.65
CA LEU A 77 -3.87 11.03 -4.00
C LEU A 77 -3.58 9.68 -4.68
N ARG A 78 -3.92 9.55 -5.97
CA ARG A 78 -3.74 8.28 -6.71
C ARG A 78 -2.28 7.82 -6.74
N VAL A 79 -1.33 8.74 -6.80
CA VAL A 79 0.11 8.44 -6.68
C VAL A 79 0.51 7.83 -5.32
N ILE A 80 -0.35 7.91 -4.31
CA ILE A 80 -0.19 7.26 -3.00
C ILE A 80 -1.07 6.01 -2.92
N SER A 81 -2.34 6.10 -3.37
CA SER A 81 -3.29 4.98 -3.22
C SER A 81 -2.98 3.81 -4.16
N CYS A 82 -2.55 4.07 -5.40
CA CYS A 82 -2.21 3.01 -6.37
C CYS A 82 -1.06 2.12 -5.86
N PRO A 83 0.13 2.65 -5.49
CA PRO A 83 1.20 1.82 -4.95
C PRO A 83 0.79 1.09 -3.65
N ALA A 84 0.01 1.74 -2.78
CA ALA A 84 -0.48 1.13 -1.55
C ALA A 84 -1.45 -0.04 -1.84
N LYS A 85 -2.32 0.09 -2.84
CA LYS A 85 -3.22 -0.98 -3.27
C LYS A 85 -2.48 -2.11 -3.98
N ILE A 86 -1.46 -1.79 -4.80
CA ILE A 86 -0.56 -2.79 -5.37
C ILE A 86 0.13 -3.57 -4.25
N MET A 87 0.67 -2.89 -3.23
CA MET A 87 1.27 -3.52 -2.06
C MET A 87 0.29 -4.47 -1.36
N ARG A 88 -0.89 -3.97 -0.98
CA ARG A 88 -1.91 -4.78 -0.29
C ARG A 88 -2.29 -6.02 -1.10
N LEU A 89 -2.51 -5.87 -2.41
CA LEU A 89 -2.87 -6.99 -3.27
C LEU A 89 -1.74 -8.01 -3.41
N TRP A 90 -0.48 -7.58 -3.52
CA TRP A 90 0.66 -8.51 -3.55
C TRP A 90 0.84 -9.24 -2.21
N ASP A 91 0.69 -8.52 -1.11
CA ASP A 91 0.75 -9.05 0.25
C ASP A 91 -0.37 -10.10 0.47
N ASP A 92 -1.62 -9.78 0.11
CA ASP A 92 -2.77 -10.70 0.19
C ASP A 92 -2.73 -11.85 -0.82
N MET A 93 -1.96 -11.72 -1.90
CA MET A 93 -1.75 -12.81 -2.85
C MET A 93 -0.70 -13.80 -2.33
N GLY A 94 0.10 -13.33 -1.36
CA GLY A 94 1.24 -14.01 -0.79
C GLY A 94 0.91 -15.41 -0.30
N SER A 95 1.85 -16.30 -0.57
CA SER A 95 1.90 -17.67 -0.07
C SER A 95 2.62 -17.77 1.28
N ALA A 96 2.88 -16.62 1.92
CA ALA A 96 3.68 -16.46 3.13
C ALA A 96 3.13 -17.32 4.27
N LYS A 97 3.80 -18.45 4.52
CA LYS A 97 3.36 -19.46 5.50
C LYS A 97 3.52 -18.99 6.95
N ASP A 98 4.23 -17.90 7.19
CA ASP A 98 4.48 -17.31 8.50
C ASP A 98 3.37 -16.36 8.97
N GLU A 99 2.40 -16.03 8.12
CA GLU A 99 1.33 -15.10 8.50
C GLU A 99 0.35 -15.69 9.52
N LEU A 100 0.36 -17.00 9.79
CA LEU A 100 -0.50 -17.67 10.79
C LEU A 100 -1.96 -17.15 10.75
N GLN A 101 -2.47 -16.81 9.55
CA GLN A 101 -3.79 -16.22 9.38
C GLN A 101 -4.85 -17.23 9.80
N GLU A 102 -5.46 -17.01 10.96
CA GLU A 102 -6.56 -17.82 11.48
C GLU A 102 -7.87 -17.02 11.47
N GLY A 103 -8.91 -17.57 10.82
CA GLY A 103 -10.27 -17.04 10.92
C GLY A 103 -10.61 -15.91 9.95
N LEU A 104 -10.78 -14.69 10.46
CA LEU A 104 -11.19 -13.48 9.72
C LEU A 104 -10.09 -12.44 9.56
N ASP A 105 -8.88 -12.79 9.99
CA ASP A 105 -7.61 -12.22 9.53
C ASP A 105 -7.34 -12.59 8.05
N GLY A 106 -8.39 -12.61 7.24
CA GLY A 106 -8.38 -13.24 5.93
C GLY A 106 -7.80 -12.30 4.88
N SER A 107 -7.00 -12.86 3.98
CA SER A 107 -6.53 -12.18 2.77
C SER A 107 -7.70 -11.73 1.87
N TYR A 108 -7.48 -10.70 1.05
CA TYR A 108 -8.42 -10.31 -0.02
C TYR A 108 -8.75 -11.50 -0.94
N LYS A 109 -7.76 -12.36 -1.20
CA LYS A 109 -7.90 -13.58 -2.01
C LYS A 109 -8.99 -14.50 -1.45
N ASP A 110 -8.98 -14.75 -0.14
CA ASP A 110 -9.97 -15.61 0.51
C ASP A 110 -11.37 -15.00 0.48
N LEU A 111 -11.49 -13.69 0.74
CA LEU A 111 -12.77 -12.99 0.70
C LEU A 111 -13.37 -13.01 -0.71
N TYR A 112 -12.56 -12.76 -1.74
CA TYR A 112 -13.00 -12.82 -3.12
C TYR A 112 -13.43 -14.23 -3.53
N HIS A 113 -12.67 -15.25 -3.14
CA HIS A 113 -12.98 -16.65 -3.45
C HIS A 113 -14.29 -17.12 -2.79
N ARG A 114 -14.59 -16.69 -1.55
CA ARG A 114 -15.87 -17.02 -0.88
C ARG A 114 -17.09 -16.49 -1.65
N GLY A 115 -16.98 -15.32 -2.26
CA GLY A 115 -18.04 -14.74 -3.10
C GLY A 115 -18.08 -15.30 -4.52
N ASN A 116 -16.96 -15.84 -5.01
CA ASN A 116 -16.75 -16.25 -6.40
C ASN A 116 -15.98 -17.58 -6.48
N SER A 117 -16.54 -18.67 -5.94
CA SER A 117 -15.83 -19.96 -5.76
C SER A 117 -15.31 -20.61 -7.05
N HIS A 118 -15.85 -20.23 -8.21
CA HIS A 118 -15.41 -20.73 -9.52
C HIS A 118 -14.45 -19.78 -10.24
N ALA A 119 -14.22 -18.58 -9.70
CA ALA A 119 -13.32 -17.60 -10.28
C ALA A 119 -11.88 -17.83 -9.83
N ASP A 120 -10.96 -17.56 -10.74
CA ASP A 120 -9.53 -17.52 -10.45
C ASP A 120 -9.22 -16.21 -9.69
N ALA A 121 -9.08 -16.32 -8.36
CA ALA A 121 -8.84 -15.19 -7.47
C ALA A 121 -7.48 -14.52 -7.73
N GLU A 122 -6.44 -15.31 -8.00
CA GLU A 122 -5.10 -14.78 -8.30
C GLU A 122 -5.10 -14.01 -9.60
N LYS A 123 -5.69 -14.57 -10.65
CA LYS A 123 -5.85 -13.85 -11.92
C LYS A 123 -6.62 -12.55 -11.75
N HIS A 124 -7.72 -12.57 -11.00
CA HIS A 124 -8.49 -11.35 -10.73
C HIS A 124 -7.65 -10.28 -10.01
N MET A 125 -6.87 -10.67 -9.01
CA MET A 125 -5.98 -9.75 -8.29
C MET A 125 -4.84 -9.22 -9.17
N LEU A 126 -4.28 -10.05 -10.06
CA LEU A 126 -3.29 -9.62 -11.04
C LEU A 126 -3.88 -8.61 -12.04
N ASP A 127 -5.12 -8.82 -12.49
CA ASP A 127 -5.84 -7.86 -13.35
C ASP A 127 -6.07 -6.53 -12.60
N MET A 128 -6.39 -6.57 -11.31
CA MET A 128 -6.50 -5.37 -10.47
C MET A 128 -5.16 -4.65 -10.31
N ILE A 129 -4.07 -5.38 -10.05
CA ILE A 129 -2.72 -4.81 -9.98
C ILE A 129 -2.35 -4.14 -11.29
N ALA A 130 -2.64 -4.77 -12.43
CA ALA A 130 -2.42 -4.17 -13.74
C ALA A 130 -3.19 -2.85 -13.92
N GLY A 131 -4.46 -2.81 -13.50
CA GLY A 131 -5.25 -1.58 -13.50
C GLY A 131 -4.65 -0.46 -12.63
N GLU A 132 -4.20 -0.78 -11.42
CA GLU A 132 -3.55 0.21 -10.54
C GLU A 132 -2.20 0.69 -11.11
N TRP A 133 -1.47 -0.16 -11.84
CA TRP A 133 -0.28 0.23 -12.59
C TRP A 133 -0.59 1.20 -13.73
N GLU A 134 -1.65 0.96 -14.50
CA GLU A 134 -2.08 1.86 -15.56
C GLU A 134 -2.43 3.25 -15.01
N ASP A 135 -3.16 3.30 -13.90
CA ASP A 135 -3.51 4.55 -13.22
C ASP A 135 -2.28 5.24 -12.63
N LEU A 136 -1.39 4.51 -11.95
CA LEU A 136 -0.16 5.08 -11.41
C LEU A 136 0.71 5.67 -12.53
N ASN A 137 0.85 4.98 -13.66
CA ASN A 137 1.57 5.50 -14.81
C ASN A 137 0.91 6.77 -15.37
N ARG A 138 -0.43 6.79 -15.46
CA ARG A 138 -1.17 7.98 -15.89
C ARG A 138 -0.87 9.17 -14.98
N GLU A 139 -0.91 8.99 -13.67
CA GLU A 139 -0.61 10.06 -12.71
C GLU A 139 0.84 10.53 -12.82
N CYS A 140 1.80 9.60 -12.88
CA CYS A 140 3.24 9.90 -12.93
C CYS A 140 3.68 10.59 -14.24
N PHE A 141 3.00 10.32 -15.36
CA PHE A 141 3.39 10.81 -16.69
C PHE A 141 2.38 11.77 -17.32
N SER A 142 1.29 12.10 -16.62
CA SER A 142 0.35 13.12 -17.09
C SER A 142 1.05 14.47 -17.22
N ARG A 143 0.79 15.19 -18.32
CA ARG A 143 1.35 16.53 -18.58
C ARG A 143 0.68 17.63 -17.75
N THR A 144 -0.36 17.28 -16.99
CA THR A 144 -0.99 18.17 -16.02
C THR A 144 -0.04 18.39 -14.87
N ASN A 145 0.27 19.65 -14.56
CA ASN A 145 1.21 20.07 -13.53
C ASN A 145 0.83 19.47 -12.16
N SER A 146 1.31 18.26 -11.88
CA SER A 146 1.26 17.72 -10.52
C SER A 146 2.02 18.70 -9.63
N THR A 147 1.36 19.17 -8.58
CA THR A 147 2.00 20.01 -7.54
C THR A 147 3.01 19.21 -6.72
N LEU A 148 3.10 17.90 -6.96
CA LEU A 148 4.00 17.01 -6.25
C LEU A 148 5.43 17.06 -6.80
N PRO A 149 6.43 16.87 -5.92
CA PRO A 149 7.82 16.86 -6.32
C PRO A 149 8.13 15.68 -7.27
N PRO A 150 8.97 15.88 -8.31
CA PRO A 150 9.42 14.78 -9.17
C PRO A 150 10.09 13.64 -8.39
N SER A 151 10.82 13.96 -7.31
CA SER A 151 11.43 12.97 -6.41
C SER A 151 10.39 12.12 -5.68
N PHE A 152 9.27 12.72 -5.27
CA PHE A 152 8.17 12.02 -4.63
C PHE A 152 7.44 11.09 -5.61
N ILE A 153 7.15 11.58 -6.82
CA ILE A 153 6.57 10.77 -7.90
C ILE A 153 7.49 9.58 -8.23
N GLY A 154 8.80 9.82 -8.36
CA GLY A 154 9.79 8.78 -8.58
C GLY A 154 9.84 7.75 -7.44
N ALA A 155 9.75 8.19 -6.19
CA ALA A 155 9.72 7.30 -5.04
C ALA A 155 8.45 6.44 -5.00
N SER A 156 7.29 7.01 -5.32
CA SER A 156 6.03 6.26 -5.46
C SER A 156 6.12 5.16 -6.52
N LEU A 157 6.63 5.51 -7.70
CA LEU A 157 6.82 4.55 -8.78
C LEU A 157 7.79 3.43 -8.40
N ASN A 158 8.91 3.79 -7.74
CA ASN A 158 9.91 2.82 -7.29
C ASN A 158 9.39 1.94 -6.15
N PHE A 159 8.56 2.47 -5.27
CA PHE A 159 7.88 1.68 -4.24
C PHE A 159 7.01 0.60 -4.89
N ALA A 160 6.15 0.96 -5.85
CA ALA A 160 5.31 -0.02 -6.56
C ALA A 160 6.13 -1.11 -7.26
N ARG A 161 7.29 -0.77 -7.84
CA ARG A 161 8.21 -1.75 -8.44
C ARG A 161 8.81 -2.69 -7.40
N MET A 162 9.13 -2.15 -6.23
CA MET A 162 9.76 -2.92 -5.17
C MET A 162 8.80 -3.93 -4.54
N VAL A 163 7.51 -3.60 -4.45
CA VAL A 163 6.48 -4.52 -3.92
C VAL A 163 6.58 -5.93 -4.51
N SER A 164 6.62 -6.09 -5.83
CA SER A 164 6.66 -7.43 -6.44
C SER A 164 7.95 -8.22 -6.10
N VAL A 165 9.03 -7.52 -5.77
CA VAL A 165 10.28 -8.14 -5.32
C VAL A 165 10.20 -8.54 -3.84
N MET A 166 9.51 -7.73 -3.03
CA MET A 166 9.31 -7.96 -1.60
C MET A 166 8.34 -9.11 -1.30
N TYR A 167 7.36 -9.32 -2.17
CA TYR A 167 6.31 -10.34 -2.01
C TYR A 167 6.42 -11.48 -3.02
N GLY A 168 7.52 -11.54 -3.78
CA GLY A 168 7.80 -12.56 -4.78
C GLY A 168 8.40 -13.83 -4.18
N TYR A 169 7.69 -14.47 -3.25
CA TYR A 169 8.13 -15.71 -2.60
C TYR A 169 8.24 -16.87 -3.60
N ASP A 170 9.28 -17.69 -3.44
CA ASP A 170 9.37 -18.99 -4.13
C ASP A 170 8.58 -20.09 -3.40
N ASP A 171 8.55 -21.28 -4.00
CA ASP A 171 7.85 -22.46 -3.43
C ASP A 171 8.43 -22.87 -2.06
N GLU A 172 9.70 -22.53 -1.79
CA GLU A 172 10.39 -22.75 -0.52
C GLU A 172 10.23 -21.59 0.48
N GLN A 173 9.38 -20.60 0.21
CA GLN A 173 9.12 -19.44 1.07
C GLN A 173 10.35 -18.53 1.25
N ARG A 174 11.21 -18.47 0.23
CA ARG A 174 12.36 -17.57 0.19
C ARG A 174 12.07 -16.41 -0.75
N LEU A 175 12.87 -15.35 -0.62
CA LEU A 175 12.81 -14.16 -1.48
C LEU A 175 14.12 -14.03 -2.26
N PRO A 176 14.43 -14.96 -3.20
CA PRO A 176 15.74 -15.03 -3.84
C PRO A 176 16.12 -13.73 -4.57
N VAL A 177 15.15 -13.07 -5.22
CA VAL A 177 15.39 -11.79 -5.90
C VAL A 177 15.75 -10.69 -4.90
N LEU A 178 15.07 -10.63 -3.75
CA LEU A 178 15.37 -9.66 -2.69
C LEU A 178 16.75 -9.94 -2.07
N GLU A 179 17.09 -11.20 -1.83
CA GLU A 179 18.40 -11.62 -1.33
C GLU A 179 19.52 -11.22 -2.30
N ASP A 180 19.33 -11.47 -3.60
CA ASP A 180 20.30 -11.11 -4.64
C ASP A 180 20.47 -9.59 -4.72
N TYR A 181 19.39 -8.82 -4.73
CA TYR A 181 19.47 -7.35 -4.73
C TYR A 181 20.12 -6.80 -3.46
N SER A 182 19.82 -7.38 -2.30
CA SER A 182 20.44 -6.99 -1.03
C SER A 182 21.95 -7.24 -1.07
N ARG A 183 22.37 -8.42 -1.57
CA ARG A 183 23.78 -8.76 -1.72
C ARG A 183 24.49 -7.85 -2.71
N MET A 184 23.84 -7.49 -3.82
CA MET A 184 24.47 -6.73 -4.90
C MET A 184 24.54 -5.21 -4.62
N LEU A 185 23.59 -4.67 -3.86
CA LEU A 185 23.46 -3.21 -3.65
C LEU A 185 23.98 -2.74 -2.30
N LEU A 186 24.03 -3.61 -1.27
CA LEU A 186 24.35 -3.20 0.10
C LEU A 186 25.67 -3.78 0.64
N PHE A 187 26.22 -4.81 0.02
CA PHE A 187 27.43 -5.53 0.45
C PHE A 187 28.43 -5.68 -0.70
#